data_AF-A0A7X6U9B7-F1
#
_entry.id   AF-A0A7X6U9B7-F1
#
_cell.length_a   1.000
_cell.length_b   1.000
_cell.length_c   1.000
_cell.angle_alpha   90.00
_cell.angle_beta   90.00
_cell.angle_gamma   90.00
#
_symmetry.space_group_name_H-M   'P 1'
#
loop_
_entity.id
_entity.type
_entity.pdbx_description
1 polymer ?
#
loop_
_entity_poly.entity_id
_entity_poly.type
_entity_poly.pdbx_seq_one_letter_code
_entity_poly.pdbx_strand_id
1 'polypeptide(L)'
;MRQDVRDLLDELGRRLPVLQPMLEDLAEAWRLLVTSFDQGGRLLLCGNGGSAADSEHIAGELLKGFNLKRPVPVEDKETILLRFAAGRPVKDAARADLESALGRLQLGLPAIPLVSQAALGSAVANDLGADLVYAQQVMALGCPGDVLLGISTSGNALNVLQAIRLARGLGVTTIGLTGADGGRLAAEADLCLRVPAMRTPDVQELHLPVYHTLCAMLEQHYFASGA
;
A
#
# COMPACT_ATOMS: atom_id res chain seq x y z
N MET A 1 -14.10 13.25 -0.36
CA MET A 1 -14.13 12.19 0.67
C MET A 1 -15.56 12.10 1.18
N ARG A 2 -16.17 10.90 1.16
CA ARG A 2 -17.50 10.69 1.75
C ARG A 2 -17.43 10.76 3.28
N GLN A 3 -18.56 11.04 3.93
CA GLN A 3 -18.61 11.23 5.39
C GLN A 3 -18.18 9.97 6.15
N ASP A 4 -18.65 8.80 5.72
CA ASP A 4 -18.30 7.50 6.31
C ASP A 4 -16.79 7.22 6.32
N VAL A 5 -16.06 7.70 5.31
CA VAL A 5 -14.60 7.61 5.25
C VAL A 5 -13.95 8.64 6.21
N ARG A 6 -14.51 9.85 6.30
CA ARG A 6 -14.00 10.90 7.21
C ARG A 6 -14.16 10.50 8.67
N ASP A 7 -15.25 9.82 9.02
CA ASP A 7 -15.52 9.36 10.39
C ASP A 7 -14.40 8.45 10.93
N LEU A 8 -13.77 7.63 10.07
CA LEU A 8 -12.63 6.79 10.44
C LEU A 8 -11.39 7.62 10.83
N LEU A 9 -11.16 8.72 10.11
CA LEU A 9 -10.05 9.64 10.37
C LEU A 9 -10.29 10.42 11.67
N ASP A 10 -11.52 10.90 11.87
CA ASP A 10 -11.90 11.63 13.08
C ASP A 10 -11.84 10.70 14.32
N GLU A 11 -12.22 9.43 14.17
CA GLU A 11 -12.09 8.40 15.20
C GLU A 11 -10.63 8.13 15.59
N LEU A 12 -9.70 8.07 14.62
CA LEU A 12 -8.27 7.97 14.89
C LEU A 12 -7.80 9.14 15.77
N GLY A 13 -8.16 10.37 15.40
CA GLY A 13 -7.82 11.58 16.16
C GLY A 13 -8.38 11.57 17.57
N ARG A 14 -9.60 11.05 17.76
CA ARG A 14 -10.24 10.93 19.07
C ARG A 14 -9.56 9.87 19.95
N ARG A 15 -9.20 8.71 19.38
CA ARG A 15 -8.53 7.61 20.10
C ARG A 15 -7.08 7.91 20.43
N LEU A 16 -6.38 8.58 19.52
CA LEU A 16 -4.97 8.94 19.64
C LEU A 16 -4.80 10.43 19.34
N PRO A 17 -5.16 11.33 20.29
CA PRO A 17 -5.07 12.78 20.10
C PRO A 17 -3.67 13.28 19.73
N VAL A 18 -2.63 12.50 20.04
CA VAL A 18 -1.26 12.81 19.62
C VAL A 18 -1.15 12.89 18.08
N LEU A 19 -1.91 12.08 17.33
CA LEU A 19 -1.89 12.04 15.85
C LEU A 19 -2.72 13.13 15.19
N GLN A 20 -3.43 13.95 15.97
CA GLN A 20 -4.33 14.99 15.46
C GLN A 20 -3.64 15.99 14.49
N PRO A 21 -2.37 16.40 14.70
CA PRO A 21 -1.68 17.31 13.78
C PRO A 21 -1.42 16.76 12.38
N MET A 22 -1.46 15.44 12.17
CA MET A 22 -1.15 14.82 10.87
C MET A 22 -2.38 14.25 10.14
N LEU A 23 -3.59 14.44 10.67
CA LEU A 23 -4.78 13.84 10.07
C LEU A 23 -5.08 14.38 8.68
N GLU A 24 -4.82 15.66 8.40
CA GLU A 24 -4.99 16.21 7.06
C GLU A 24 -3.96 15.66 6.07
N ASP A 25 -2.72 15.42 6.50
CA ASP A 25 -1.72 14.74 5.69
C ASP A 25 -2.15 13.28 5.41
N LEU A 26 -2.72 12.59 6.39
CA LEU A 26 -3.27 11.24 6.21
C LEU A 26 -4.47 11.24 5.24
N ALA A 27 -5.34 12.24 5.32
CA ALA A 27 -6.42 12.44 4.35
C ALA A 27 -5.88 12.67 2.93
N GLU A 28 -4.78 13.40 2.79
CA GLU A 28 -4.13 13.62 1.50
C GLU A 28 -3.48 12.36 0.96
N ALA A 29 -2.81 11.57 1.81
CA ALA A 29 -2.27 10.26 1.43
C ALA A 29 -3.37 9.34 0.88
N TRP A 30 -4.54 9.34 1.53
CA TRP A 30 -5.71 8.62 1.04
C TRP A 30 -6.16 9.13 -0.34
N ARG A 31 -6.24 10.45 -0.57
CA ARG A 31 -6.63 11.02 -1.88
C ARG A 31 -5.66 10.62 -2.99
N LEU A 32 -4.36 10.66 -2.72
CA LEU A 32 -3.32 10.25 -3.69
C LEU A 32 -3.48 8.78 -4.07
N LEU A 33 -3.73 7.91 -3.09
CA LEU A 33 -3.93 6.48 -3.32
C LEU A 33 -5.23 6.19 -4.09
N VAL A 34 -6.33 6.85 -3.74
CA VAL A 34 -7.59 6.74 -4.50
C VAL A 34 -7.38 7.16 -5.95
N THR A 35 -6.75 8.31 -6.17
CA THR A 35 -6.44 8.81 -7.52
C THR A 35 -5.60 7.81 -8.32
N SER A 36 -4.57 7.24 -7.69
CA SER A 36 -3.74 6.19 -8.29
C SER A 36 -4.55 4.97 -8.68
N PHE A 37 -5.32 4.39 -7.75
CA PHE A 37 -6.09 3.18 -8.01
C PHE A 37 -7.20 3.38 -9.05
N ASP A 38 -7.89 4.53 -9.04
CA ASP A 38 -8.92 4.86 -10.04
C ASP A 38 -8.36 4.95 -11.47
N GLN A 39 -7.06 5.27 -11.60
CA GLN A 39 -6.34 5.30 -12.87
C GLN A 39 -5.67 3.97 -13.23
N GLY A 40 -5.87 2.92 -12.41
CA GLY A 40 -5.24 1.61 -12.59
C GLY A 40 -3.80 1.51 -12.09
N GLY A 41 -3.32 2.53 -11.37
CA GLY A 41 -2.03 2.54 -10.69
C GLY A 41 -2.00 1.59 -9.49
N ARG A 42 -0.79 1.38 -8.96
CA ARG A 42 -0.50 0.41 -7.90
C ARG A 42 0.22 1.10 -6.74
N LEU A 43 0.13 0.50 -5.56
CA LEU A 43 0.90 0.91 -4.39
C LEU A 43 2.15 0.02 -4.24
N LEU A 44 3.33 0.62 -4.35
CA LEU A 44 4.60 0.00 -3.97
C LEU A 44 4.95 0.35 -2.52
N LEU A 45 5.44 -0.61 -1.75
CA LEU A 45 5.73 -0.45 -0.32
C LEU A 45 7.17 -0.87 0.00
N CYS A 46 7.90 -0.05 0.74
CA CYS A 46 9.22 -0.45 1.24
C CYS A 46 9.55 0.15 2.60
N GLY A 47 10.42 -0.54 3.34
CA GLY A 47 10.90 -0.15 4.66
C GLY A 47 11.85 -1.20 5.21
N ASN A 48 12.58 -0.89 6.28
CA ASN A 48 13.58 -1.80 6.87
C ASN A 48 13.14 -2.35 8.22
N GLY A 49 13.50 -3.60 8.54
CA GLY A 49 13.25 -4.20 9.85
C GLY A 49 11.76 -4.23 10.20
N GLY A 50 11.35 -3.65 11.33
CA GLY A 50 9.93 -3.53 11.68
C GLY A 50 9.11 -2.78 10.64
N SER A 51 9.68 -1.77 9.98
CA SER A 51 9.03 -1.07 8.86
C SER A 51 8.91 -1.92 7.59
N ALA A 52 9.74 -2.97 7.44
CA ALA A 52 9.54 -3.98 6.40
C ALA A 52 8.33 -4.84 6.73
N ALA A 53 8.17 -5.25 8.00
CA ALA A 53 6.98 -5.98 8.45
C ALA A 53 5.71 -5.13 8.27
N ASP A 54 5.74 -3.83 8.58
CA ASP A 54 4.63 -2.92 8.31
C ASP A 54 4.29 -2.84 6.82
N SER A 55 5.31 -2.85 5.94
CA SER A 55 5.10 -2.85 4.48
C SER A 55 4.35 -4.11 4.02
N GLU A 56 4.71 -5.28 4.53
CA GLU A 56 3.99 -6.53 4.22
C GLU A 56 2.60 -6.57 4.86
N HIS A 57 2.45 -6.03 6.07
CA HIS A 57 1.17 -5.94 6.76
C HIS A 57 0.19 -5.08 5.95
N ILE A 58 0.58 -3.87 5.56
CA ILE A 58 -0.22 -2.99 4.70
C ILE A 58 -0.63 -3.71 3.41
N ALA A 59 0.32 -4.38 2.74
CA ALA A 59 0.02 -5.13 1.54
C ALA A 59 -1.02 -6.25 1.81
N GLY A 60 -0.92 -6.95 2.93
CA GLY A 60 -1.87 -7.97 3.36
C GLY A 60 -3.30 -7.44 3.52
N GLU A 61 -3.47 -6.28 4.16
CA GLU A 61 -4.79 -5.64 4.37
C GLU A 61 -5.42 -5.07 3.10
N LEU A 62 -4.60 -4.81 2.08
CA LEU A 62 -5.06 -4.27 0.80
C LEU A 62 -5.32 -5.38 -0.23
N LEU A 63 -4.41 -6.34 -0.38
CA LEU A 63 -4.54 -7.46 -1.32
C LEU A 63 -5.65 -8.44 -0.92
N LYS A 64 -6.04 -8.47 0.35
CA LYS A 64 -7.14 -9.27 0.90
C LYS A 64 -8.12 -8.35 1.65
N GLY A 65 -9.34 -8.82 1.89
CA GLY A 65 -10.26 -8.23 2.87
C GLY A 65 -9.60 -7.94 4.23
N PHE A 66 -9.84 -6.74 4.76
CA PHE A 66 -9.38 -6.24 6.07
C PHE A 66 -10.53 -6.32 7.09
N ASN A 67 -11.37 -5.29 7.17
CA ASN A 67 -12.56 -5.26 8.05
C ASN A 67 -13.83 -5.70 7.30
N LEU A 68 -13.91 -5.42 6.00
CA LEU A 68 -15.09 -5.73 5.18
C LEU A 68 -14.89 -7.06 4.44
N LYS A 69 -15.99 -7.78 4.22
CA LYS A 69 -16.01 -8.86 3.24
C LYS A 69 -16.05 -8.25 1.85
N ARG A 70 -15.14 -8.67 0.98
CA ARG A 70 -15.00 -8.15 -0.39
C ARG A 70 -15.28 -9.26 -1.41
N PRO A 71 -16.48 -9.88 -1.44
CA PRO A 71 -16.75 -11.00 -2.34
C PRO A 71 -16.64 -10.54 -3.80
N VAL A 72 -16.20 -11.45 -4.69
CA VAL A 72 -16.22 -11.17 -6.13
C VAL A 72 -17.69 -10.97 -6.59
N PRO A 73 -18.03 -9.84 -7.24
CA PRO A 73 -19.36 -9.59 -7.79
C PRO A 73 -19.82 -10.69 -8.76
N VAL A 74 -21.13 -10.91 -8.84
CA VAL A 74 -21.69 -11.95 -9.74
C VAL A 74 -21.29 -11.69 -11.19
N GLU A 75 -21.38 -10.43 -11.64
CA GLU A 75 -21.03 -10.02 -13.01
C GLU A 75 -19.55 -10.28 -13.33
N ASP A 76 -18.65 -10.04 -12.38
CA ASP A 76 -17.22 -10.32 -12.52
C ASP A 76 -16.96 -11.82 -12.62
N LYS A 77 -17.65 -12.64 -11.79
CA LYS A 77 -17.54 -14.10 -11.85
C LYS A 77 -17.95 -14.64 -13.21
N GLU A 78 -19.09 -14.17 -13.73
CA GLU A 78 -19.59 -14.55 -15.05
C GLU A 78 -18.61 -14.15 -16.14
N THR A 79 -18.09 -12.92 -16.11
CA THR A 79 -17.09 -12.42 -17.05
C THR A 79 -15.82 -13.27 -17.05
N ILE A 80 -15.32 -13.63 -15.86
CA ILE A 80 -14.13 -14.48 -15.71
C ILE A 80 -14.39 -15.87 -16.29
N LEU A 81 -15.53 -16.51 -15.96
CA LEU A 81 -15.88 -17.84 -16.46
C LEU A 81 -16.09 -17.86 -17.98
N LEU A 82 -16.65 -16.79 -18.55
CA LEU A 82 -16.79 -16.61 -19.99
C LEU A 82 -15.41 -16.51 -20.67
N ARG A 83 -14.52 -15.66 -20.15
CA ARG A 83 -13.15 -15.51 -20.69
C ARG A 83 -12.34 -16.79 -20.56
N PHE A 84 -12.48 -17.51 -19.44
CA PHE A 84 -11.81 -18.78 -19.21
C PHE A 84 -12.21 -19.84 -20.26
N ALA A 85 -13.48 -19.86 -20.66
CA ALA A 85 -14.00 -20.76 -21.69
C ALA A 85 -13.71 -20.30 -23.14
N ALA A 86 -13.15 -19.10 -23.34
CA ALA A 86 -12.98 -18.53 -24.66
C ALA A 86 -11.79 -19.17 -25.41
N GLY A 87 -12.06 -19.64 -26.63
CA GLY A 87 -11.02 -20.04 -27.59
C GLY A 87 -10.32 -21.38 -27.33
N ARG A 88 -10.72 -22.15 -26.30
CA ARG A 88 -10.19 -23.49 -26.02
C ARG A 88 -11.27 -24.40 -25.42
N PRO A 89 -11.25 -25.73 -25.68
CA PRO A 89 -12.10 -26.67 -24.97
C PRO A 89 -11.78 -26.66 -23.47
N VAL A 90 -12.80 -26.44 -22.64
CA VAL A 90 -12.69 -26.50 -21.17
C VAL A 90 -13.48 -27.71 -20.68
N LYS A 91 -12.86 -28.54 -19.84
CA LYS A 91 -13.56 -29.67 -19.18
C LYS A 91 -14.49 -29.12 -18.09
N ASP A 92 -15.66 -29.74 -17.93
CA ASP A 92 -16.65 -29.33 -16.92
C ASP A 92 -16.07 -29.24 -15.50
N ALA A 93 -15.20 -30.20 -15.13
CA ALA A 93 -14.52 -30.20 -13.84
C ALA A 93 -13.68 -28.94 -13.61
N ALA A 94 -12.91 -28.50 -14.62
CA ALA A 94 -12.06 -27.30 -14.50
C ALA A 94 -12.88 -26.02 -14.36
N ARG A 95 -14.03 -25.95 -15.05
CA ARG A 95 -14.97 -24.83 -14.90
C ARG A 95 -15.59 -24.81 -13.50
N ALA A 96 -16.04 -25.95 -13.00
CA ALA A 96 -16.62 -26.07 -11.66
C ALA A 96 -15.61 -25.72 -10.56
N ASP A 97 -14.35 -26.12 -10.70
CA ASP A 97 -13.27 -25.76 -9.77
C ASP A 97 -13.04 -24.25 -9.72
N LEU A 98 -13.01 -23.59 -10.88
CA LEU A 98 -12.86 -22.12 -10.97
C LEU A 98 -14.07 -21.40 -10.35
N GLU A 99 -15.28 -21.86 -10.63
CA GLU A 99 -16.50 -21.31 -10.03
C GLU A 99 -16.48 -21.43 -8.49
N SER A 100 -16.07 -22.59 -7.96
CA SER A 100 -15.87 -22.82 -6.52
C SER A 100 -14.78 -21.91 -5.92
N ALA A 101 -13.68 -21.66 -6.65
CA ALA A 101 -12.65 -20.73 -6.23
C ALA A 101 -13.17 -19.29 -6.17
N LEU A 102 -13.87 -18.84 -7.21
CA LEU A 102 -14.48 -17.51 -7.29
C LEU A 102 -15.52 -17.26 -6.19
N GLY A 103 -16.19 -18.31 -5.70
CA GLY A 103 -17.08 -18.23 -4.53
C GLY A 103 -16.37 -17.95 -3.20
N ARG A 104 -15.06 -18.17 -3.11
CA ARG A 104 -14.24 -18.03 -1.88
C ARG A 104 -13.22 -16.90 -1.94
N LEU A 105 -12.83 -16.48 -3.14
CA LEU A 105 -11.92 -15.37 -3.34
C LEU A 105 -12.55 -14.05 -2.90
N GLN A 106 -11.68 -13.11 -2.54
CA GLN A 106 -12.05 -11.73 -2.24
C GLN A 106 -11.30 -10.78 -3.16
N LEU A 107 -11.94 -9.65 -3.47
CA LEU A 107 -11.29 -8.53 -4.14
C LEU A 107 -10.22 -7.90 -3.24
N GLY A 108 -9.26 -7.23 -3.88
CA GLY A 108 -8.19 -6.49 -3.22
C GLY A 108 -7.74 -5.31 -4.06
N LEU A 109 -6.98 -4.42 -3.43
CA LEU A 109 -6.31 -3.29 -4.08
C LEU A 109 -4.86 -3.68 -4.39
N PRO A 110 -4.31 -3.28 -5.55
CA PRO A 110 -3.00 -3.75 -5.99
C PRO A 110 -1.88 -3.07 -5.18
N ALA A 111 -1.37 -3.80 -4.17
CA ALA A 111 -0.26 -3.37 -3.32
C ALA A 111 0.91 -4.37 -3.39
N ILE A 112 2.12 -3.90 -3.61
CA ILE A 112 3.32 -4.72 -3.80
C ILE A 112 4.37 -4.34 -2.75
N PRO A 113 4.59 -5.18 -1.73
CA PRO A 113 5.70 -5.03 -0.80
C PRO A 113 7.00 -5.42 -1.52
N LEU A 114 7.91 -4.45 -1.65
CA LEU A 114 9.24 -4.63 -2.27
C LEU A 114 10.21 -5.38 -1.34
N VAL A 115 9.77 -5.72 -0.13
CA VAL A 115 10.57 -6.42 0.87
C VAL A 115 10.46 -7.94 0.74
N SER A 116 9.44 -8.45 0.04
CA SER A 116 9.12 -9.89 0.00
C SER A 116 9.98 -10.69 -0.99
N GLN A 117 10.69 -10.02 -1.92
CA GLN A 117 11.50 -10.65 -2.96
C GLN A 117 12.90 -10.98 -2.43
N ALA A 118 12.98 -11.90 -1.45
CA ALA A 118 14.21 -12.19 -0.72
C ALA A 118 15.43 -12.53 -1.62
N ALA A 119 15.23 -13.35 -2.66
CA ALA A 119 16.30 -13.72 -3.60
C ALA A 119 16.78 -12.53 -4.45
N LEU A 120 15.87 -11.62 -4.82
CA LEU A 120 16.24 -10.41 -5.56
C LEU A 120 16.94 -9.41 -4.64
N GLY A 121 16.41 -9.23 -3.42
CA GLY A 121 16.99 -8.34 -2.42
C GLY A 121 18.44 -8.71 -2.08
N SER A 122 18.73 -10.01 -1.91
CA SER A 122 20.10 -10.47 -1.65
C SER A 122 21.02 -10.29 -2.87
N ALA A 123 20.55 -10.59 -4.08
CA ALA A 123 21.32 -10.39 -5.30
C ALA A 123 21.69 -8.92 -5.51
N VAL A 124 20.72 -8.01 -5.39
CA VAL A 124 20.96 -6.56 -5.54
C VAL A 124 21.89 -6.04 -4.44
N ALA A 125 21.69 -6.46 -3.19
CA ALA A 125 22.54 -6.04 -2.09
C ALA A 125 24.02 -6.45 -2.30
N ASN A 126 24.25 -7.64 -2.87
CA ASN A 126 25.59 -8.15 -3.17
C ASN A 126 26.23 -7.46 -4.38
N ASP A 127 25.47 -7.33 -5.48
CA ASP A 127 26.03 -6.96 -6.79
C ASP A 127 26.03 -5.44 -7.02
N LEU A 128 25.01 -4.73 -6.52
CA LEU A 128 24.79 -3.30 -6.78
C LEU A 128 24.92 -2.44 -5.52
N GLY A 129 24.65 -3.02 -4.35
CA GLY A 129 24.71 -2.35 -3.05
C GLY A 129 23.40 -2.42 -2.30
N ALA A 130 23.49 -2.56 -0.97
CA ALA A 130 22.33 -2.66 -0.08
C ALA A 130 21.46 -1.39 -0.09
N ASP A 131 22.02 -0.23 -0.46
CA ASP A 131 21.28 1.01 -0.62
C ASP A 131 20.43 1.07 -1.89
N LEU A 132 20.55 0.10 -2.80
CA LEU A 132 19.79 0.07 -4.06
C LEU A 132 18.69 -1.00 -4.10
N VAL A 133 18.51 -1.79 -3.04
CA VAL A 133 17.57 -2.94 -3.00
C VAL A 133 16.13 -2.60 -3.38
N TYR A 134 15.64 -1.43 -2.95
CA TYR A 134 14.29 -0.96 -3.30
C TYR A 134 14.28 -0.17 -4.59
N ALA A 135 15.30 0.66 -4.83
CA ALA A 135 15.41 1.44 -6.06
C ALA A 135 15.46 0.52 -7.30
N GLN A 136 16.18 -0.60 -7.24
CA GLN A 136 16.22 -1.57 -8.34
C GLN A 136 14.83 -2.16 -8.67
N GLN A 137 14.01 -2.38 -7.64
CA GLN A 137 12.65 -2.88 -7.84
C GLN A 137 11.71 -1.80 -8.35
N VAL A 138 11.85 -0.55 -7.88
CA VAL A 138 11.14 0.61 -8.44
C VAL A 138 11.50 0.82 -9.91
N MET A 139 12.77 0.66 -10.29
CA MET A 139 13.21 0.74 -11.68
C MET A 139 12.48 -0.28 -12.59
N ALA A 140 12.24 -1.48 -12.08
CA ALA A 140 11.64 -2.56 -12.84
C ALA A 140 10.10 -2.55 -12.82
N LEU A 141 9.50 -2.10 -11.70
CA LEU A 141 8.07 -2.24 -11.45
C LEU A 141 7.30 -0.92 -11.51
N GLY A 142 7.93 0.20 -11.17
CA GLY A 142 7.28 1.51 -11.06
C GLY A 142 6.88 2.08 -12.41
N CYS A 143 5.66 2.59 -12.50
CA CYS A 143 5.09 3.25 -13.67
C CYS A 143 4.46 4.60 -13.31
N PRO A 144 4.41 5.56 -14.23
CA PRO A 144 3.64 6.79 -14.02
C PRO A 144 2.20 6.48 -13.58
N GLY A 145 1.74 7.17 -12.54
CA GLY A 145 0.43 6.92 -11.93
C GLY A 145 0.43 5.94 -10.76
N ASP A 146 1.52 5.19 -10.54
CA ASP A 146 1.71 4.42 -9.29
C ASP A 146 2.03 5.35 -8.10
N VAL A 147 1.91 4.81 -6.88
CA VAL A 147 2.37 5.43 -5.63
C VAL A 147 3.43 4.56 -4.97
N LEU A 148 4.50 5.17 -4.46
CA LEU A 148 5.47 4.51 -3.56
C LEU A 148 5.31 5.05 -2.14
N LEU A 149 5.03 4.17 -1.18
CA LEU A 149 5.09 4.46 0.25
C LEU A 149 6.40 3.92 0.86
N GLY A 150 7.29 4.83 1.21
CA GLY A 150 8.56 4.54 1.90
C GLY A 150 8.47 4.75 3.41
N ILE A 151 8.70 3.70 4.19
CA ILE A 151 8.60 3.71 5.65
C ILE A 151 10.01 3.75 6.26
N SER A 152 10.31 4.79 7.03
CA SER A 152 11.58 4.94 7.73
C SER A 152 11.37 5.73 9.02
N THR A 153 11.56 5.10 10.17
CA THR A 153 11.34 5.74 11.48
C THR A 153 12.18 7.00 11.68
N SER A 154 13.41 7.03 11.16
CA SER A 154 14.30 8.20 11.20
C SER A 154 14.18 9.12 9.98
N GLY A 155 13.43 8.73 8.95
CA GLY A 155 13.39 9.45 7.66
C GLY A 155 14.70 9.46 6.87
N ASN A 156 15.70 8.67 7.28
CA ASN A 156 17.08 8.77 6.79
C ASN A 156 17.64 7.46 6.20
N ALA A 157 16.82 6.40 6.12
CA ALA A 157 17.25 5.14 5.52
C ALA A 157 17.62 5.32 4.05
N LEU A 158 18.89 5.12 3.69
CA LEU A 158 19.40 5.44 2.36
C LEU A 158 18.69 4.63 1.27
N ASN A 159 18.44 3.34 1.48
CA ASN A 159 17.72 2.50 0.52
C ASN A 159 16.28 2.95 0.25
N VAL A 160 15.58 3.45 1.27
CA VAL A 160 14.25 4.05 1.11
C VAL A 160 14.37 5.39 0.36
N LEU A 161 15.35 6.23 0.70
CA LEU A 161 15.60 7.49 0.00
C LEU A 161 15.93 7.29 -1.49
N GLN A 162 16.75 6.31 -1.84
CA GLN A 162 17.06 6.03 -3.25
C GLN A 162 15.81 5.59 -4.02
N ALA A 163 14.93 4.79 -3.40
CA ALA A 163 13.66 4.39 -4.00
C ALA A 163 12.74 5.60 -4.23
N ILE A 164 12.62 6.50 -3.25
CA ILE A 164 11.80 7.73 -3.34
C ILE A 164 12.32 8.64 -4.45
N ARG A 165 13.63 8.90 -4.52
CA ARG A 165 14.22 9.73 -5.58
C ARG A 165 13.96 9.16 -6.97
N LEU A 166 14.19 7.87 -7.14
CA LEU A 166 13.96 7.21 -8.42
C LEU A 166 12.48 7.23 -8.80
N ALA A 167 11.60 6.89 -7.86
CA ALA A 167 10.15 6.92 -8.05
C ALA A 167 9.68 8.28 -8.59
N ARG A 168 10.10 9.38 -7.95
CA ARG A 168 9.80 10.74 -8.44
C ARG A 168 10.31 10.97 -9.86
N GLY A 169 11.54 10.56 -10.16
CA GLY A 169 12.13 10.69 -11.49
C GLY A 169 11.37 9.90 -12.57
N LEU A 170 10.68 8.83 -12.19
CA LEU A 170 9.85 8.00 -13.06
C LEU A 170 8.38 8.47 -13.15
N GLY A 171 7.99 9.52 -12.43
CA GLY A 171 6.59 9.99 -12.37
C GLY A 171 5.69 9.16 -11.45
N VAL A 172 6.28 8.39 -10.52
CA VAL A 172 5.58 7.72 -9.43
C VAL A 172 5.41 8.72 -8.28
N THR A 173 4.19 8.84 -7.76
CA THR A 173 3.91 9.71 -6.60
C THR A 173 4.53 9.11 -5.34
N THR A 174 5.14 9.92 -4.48
CA THR A 174 5.89 9.43 -3.32
C THR A 174 5.34 9.88 -1.97
N ILE A 175 5.15 8.93 -1.07
CA ILE A 175 4.72 9.16 0.30
C ILE A 175 5.80 8.61 1.25
N GLY A 176 6.20 9.41 2.24
CA GLY A 176 7.05 8.97 3.35
C GLY A 176 6.25 8.73 4.63
N LEU A 177 6.56 7.69 5.40
CA LEU A 177 6.02 7.48 6.76
C LEU A 177 7.18 7.40 7.76
N THR A 178 7.25 8.38 8.67
CA THR A 178 8.44 8.63 9.51
C THR A 178 8.08 8.97 10.94
N GLY A 179 9.10 9.13 11.80
CA GLY A 179 8.99 9.84 13.08
C GLY A 179 8.90 11.37 12.90
N ALA A 180 8.98 12.09 14.01
CA ALA A 180 8.57 13.49 14.08
C ALA A 180 9.47 14.44 13.30
N ASP A 181 10.77 14.14 13.21
CA ASP A 181 11.75 14.97 12.49
C ASP A 181 11.58 14.87 10.96
N GLY A 182 10.99 13.78 10.46
CA GLY A 182 10.83 13.54 9.03
C GLY A 182 12.10 13.12 8.30
N GLY A 183 13.27 13.32 8.91
CA GLY A 183 14.58 13.16 8.28
C GLY A 183 14.66 13.83 6.90
N ARG A 184 15.40 13.19 6.00
CA ARG A 184 15.47 13.62 4.59
C ARG A 184 14.19 13.32 3.83
N LEU A 185 13.44 12.28 4.21
CA LEU A 185 12.19 11.92 3.53
C LEU A 185 11.17 13.06 3.52
N ALA A 186 11.08 13.85 4.58
CA ALA A 186 10.15 14.98 4.64
C ALA A 186 10.42 16.08 3.59
N ALA A 187 11.66 16.20 3.12
CA ALA A 187 12.01 17.17 2.07
C ALA A 187 12.01 16.55 0.66
N GLU A 188 12.10 15.22 0.56
CA GLU A 188 12.30 14.52 -0.71
C GLU A 188 11.02 13.82 -1.22
N ALA A 189 10.11 13.38 -0.36
CA ALA A 189 8.82 12.81 -0.76
C ALA A 189 7.80 13.90 -1.16
N ASP A 190 6.80 13.57 -1.98
CA ASP A 190 5.70 14.48 -2.32
C ASP A 190 4.80 14.77 -1.12
N LEU A 191 4.65 13.78 -0.23
CA LEU A 191 3.94 13.88 1.03
C LEU A 191 4.70 13.11 2.11
N CYS A 192 4.78 13.63 3.33
CA CYS A 192 5.42 12.93 4.44
C CYS A 192 4.52 12.91 5.67
N LEU A 193 4.04 11.71 6.00
CA LEU A 193 3.31 11.38 7.20
C LEU A 193 4.30 11.26 8.38
N ARG A 194 4.28 12.26 9.26
CA ARG A 194 5.18 12.33 10.42
C ARG A 194 4.42 12.06 11.71
N VAL A 195 4.67 10.90 12.33
CA VAL A 195 4.12 10.63 13.66
C VAL A 195 4.94 11.38 14.72
N PRO A 196 4.32 11.92 15.77
CA PRO A 196 4.97 12.76 16.78
C PRO A 196 5.75 11.94 17.83
N ALA A 197 6.65 11.09 17.36
CA ALA A 197 7.55 10.30 18.19
C ALA A 197 8.98 10.31 17.60
N MET A 198 9.98 10.13 18.47
CA MET A 198 11.41 10.15 18.09
C MET A 198 12.10 8.80 18.30
N ARG A 199 11.63 8.00 19.26
CA ARG A 199 12.20 6.68 19.54
C ARG A 199 11.60 5.66 18.57
N THR A 200 12.45 4.86 17.93
CA THR A 200 12.01 3.86 16.93
C THR A 200 10.82 3.00 17.35
N PRO A 201 10.76 2.41 18.57
CA PRO A 201 9.61 1.62 19.00
C PRO A 201 8.32 2.45 19.05
N ASP A 202 8.36 3.62 19.70
CA ASP A 202 7.22 4.54 19.83
C ASP A 202 6.75 5.03 18.44
N VAL A 203 7.67 5.23 17.49
CA VAL A 203 7.35 5.58 16.10
C VAL A 203 6.63 4.43 15.40
N GLN A 204 7.12 3.20 15.53
CA GLN A 204 6.50 2.01 14.93
C GLN A 204 5.10 1.75 15.52
N GLU A 205 4.93 1.91 16.83
CA GLU A 205 3.64 1.82 17.50
C GLU A 205 2.63 2.84 16.98
N LEU A 206 3.09 4.04 16.60
CA LEU A 206 2.23 5.07 15.99
C LEU A 206 2.05 4.91 14.48
N HIS A 207 2.96 4.24 13.77
CA HIS A 207 2.78 3.88 12.35
C HIS A 207 1.59 2.94 12.17
N LEU A 208 1.46 1.93 13.03
CA LEU A 208 0.37 0.94 13.01
C LEU A 208 -1.05 1.54 12.92
N PRO A 209 -1.51 2.38 13.86
CA PRO A 209 -2.84 2.96 13.79
C PRO A 209 -3.01 3.92 12.60
N VAL A 210 -1.94 4.57 12.12
CA VAL A 210 -1.97 5.43 10.93
C VAL A 210 -2.26 4.62 9.68
N TYR A 211 -1.48 3.56 9.41
CA TYR A 211 -1.70 2.77 8.20
C TYR A 211 -2.95 1.88 8.30
N HIS A 212 -3.34 1.41 9.48
CA HIS A 212 -4.63 0.74 9.65
C HIS A 212 -5.80 1.65 9.28
N THR A 213 -5.74 2.91 9.69
CA THR A 213 -6.77 3.90 9.32
C THR A 213 -6.75 4.15 7.82
N LEU A 214 -5.58 4.28 7.20
CA LEU A 214 -5.45 4.41 5.75
C LEU A 214 -6.08 3.23 4.99
N CYS A 215 -5.76 2.00 5.39
CA CYS A 215 -6.33 0.78 4.82
C CYS A 215 -7.85 0.72 5.00
N ALA A 216 -8.35 1.06 6.19
CA ALA A 216 -9.78 1.09 6.47
C ALA A 216 -10.51 2.16 5.62
N MET A 217 -9.90 3.34 5.44
CA MET A 217 -10.45 4.41 4.62
C MET A 217 -10.51 4.01 3.13
N LEU A 218 -9.48 3.34 2.61
CA LEU A 218 -9.48 2.80 1.25
C LEU A 218 -10.51 1.68 1.10
N GLU A 219 -10.58 0.76 2.06
CA GLU A 219 -11.54 -0.34 2.05
C GLU A 219 -12.99 0.18 2.08
N GLN A 220 -13.26 1.15 2.96
CA GLN A 220 -14.56 1.80 3.05
C GLN A 220 -14.93 2.50 1.74
N HIS A 221 -13.95 3.13 1.09
CA HIS A 221 -14.18 3.82 -0.18
C HIS A 221 -14.59 2.88 -1.31
N TYR A 222 -13.90 1.74 -1.47
CA TYR A 222 -14.09 0.84 -2.61
C TYR A 222 -15.08 -0.31 -2.38
N PHE A 223 -15.29 -0.73 -1.13
CA PHE A 223 -16.00 -1.99 -0.85
C PHE A 223 -17.19 -1.86 0.10
N ALA A 224 -17.45 -0.68 0.66
CA ALA A 224 -18.67 -0.47 1.45
C ALA A 224 -19.92 -0.49 0.56
N SER A 225 -21.04 -1.00 1.10
CA SER A 225 -22.33 -1.02 0.40
C SER A 225 -22.73 0.39 -0.08
N GLY A 226 -22.82 0.59 -1.39
CA GLY A 226 -23.14 1.88 -2.02
C GLY A 226 -21.91 2.71 -2.45
N ALA A 227 -20.72 2.11 -2.46
CA ALA A 227 -19.57 2.57 -3.25
C ALA A 227 -19.77 2.31 -4.74
#